data_AF-A0A170WJR2-F1
#
_entry.id   AF-A0A170WJR2-F1
#
_cell.length_a   1.000
_cell.length_b   1.000
_cell.length_c   1.000
_cell.angle_alpha   90.00
_cell.angle_beta   90.00
_cell.angle_gamma   90.00
#
_symmetry.space_group_name_H-M   'P 1'
#
loop_
_entity.id
_entity.type
_entity.pdbx_description
1 polymer ?
#
loop_
_entity_poly.entity_id
_entity_poly.type
_entity_poly.pdbx_seq_one_letter_code
_entity_poly.pdbx_strand_id
1 'polypeptide(L)'
;MFTSRYNKEVSPVFVISSLKPNEMETLTSRLFYPTFEARLPFGIDDVDEVANELCEELKKFNINIFTLITNDWGSALGISLAKKLEDNGKLVCLIMLDGAPDSVQSWVSFVLQQEEIYLINKYIKLAYK
;
A
#
# COMPACT_ATOMS: atom_id res chain seq x y z
N MET A 1 0.04 -3.23 44.01
CA MET A 1 -0.57 -4.03 42.92
C MET A 1 -0.57 -3.15 41.68
N PHE A 2 0.41 -3.30 40.78
CA PHE A 2 0.53 -2.45 39.59
C PHE A 2 -0.15 -3.16 38.41
N THR A 3 -1.14 -2.51 37.81
CA THR A 3 -1.81 -2.99 36.60
C THR A 3 -1.05 -2.43 35.40
N SER A 4 -0.48 -3.32 34.57
CA SER A 4 0.04 -2.93 33.26
C SER A 4 -1.13 -2.46 32.40
N ARG A 5 -1.28 -1.15 32.25
CA ARG A 5 -2.33 -0.49 31.45
C ARG A 5 -1.84 0.00 30.08
N TYR A 6 -0.64 -0.36 29.65
CA TYR A 6 -0.05 0.18 28.42
C TYR A 6 0.75 -0.87 27.64
N ASN A 7 0.07 -1.89 27.12
CA ASN A 7 0.49 -2.46 25.84
C ASN A 7 -0.37 -1.78 24.76
N LYS A 8 0.06 -0.60 24.29
CA LYS A 8 -0.45 -0.11 23.00
C LYS A 8 0.22 -1.00 21.95
N GLU A 9 -0.50 -2.01 21.48
CA GLU A 9 -0.10 -2.72 20.26
C GLU A 9 0.07 -1.66 19.17
N VAL A 10 1.29 -1.59 18.64
CA VAL A 10 1.64 -0.62 17.61
C VAL A 10 1.07 -1.13 16.29
N SER A 11 0.32 -0.28 15.57
CA SER A 11 -0.30 -0.68 14.31
C SER A 11 0.75 -1.17 13.30
N PRO A 12 0.53 -2.30 12.63
CA PRO A 12 1.48 -2.81 11.66
C PRO A 12 1.53 -1.93 10.40
N VAL A 13 2.67 -1.96 9.74
CA VAL A 13 2.93 -1.34 8.44
C VAL A 13 3.09 -2.46 7.41
N PHE A 14 2.47 -2.27 6.25
CA PHE A 14 2.53 -3.22 5.14
C PHE A 14 3.30 -2.60 4.00
N VAL A 15 4.29 -3.32 3.48
CA VAL A 15 5.22 -2.83 2.46
C VAL A 15 4.99 -3.62 1.19
N ILE A 16 4.80 -2.91 0.08
CA ILE A 16 4.71 -3.47 -1.27
C ILE A 16 5.93 -2.97 -2.02
N SER A 17 6.96 -3.81 -2.05
CA SER A 17 8.19 -3.51 -2.75
C SER A 17 8.04 -3.68 -4.26
N SER A 18 8.88 -2.97 -5.00
CA SER A 18 9.17 -3.25 -6.40
C SER A 18 9.70 -4.68 -6.59
N LEU A 19 9.83 -5.12 -7.85
CA LEU A 19 10.30 -6.47 -8.21
C LEU A 19 11.78 -6.73 -7.83
N LYS A 20 12.50 -5.71 -7.35
CA LYS A 20 13.86 -5.89 -6.86
C LYS A 20 13.83 -6.40 -5.42
N PRO A 21 14.44 -7.56 -5.15
CA PRO A 21 14.51 -8.08 -3.79
C PRO A 21 15.31 -7.13 -2.89
N ASN A 22 14.89 -7.01 -1.63
CA ASN A 22 15.57 -6.29 -0.55
C ASN A 22 15.75 -4.78 -0.77
N GLU A 23 15.09 -4.17 -1.76
CA GLU A 23 15.20 -2.72 -2.00
C GLU A 23 14.72 -1.91 -0.78
N MET A 24 13.73 -2.45 -0.06
CA MET A 24 13.13 -1.81 1.10
C MET A 24 13.77 -2.20 2.44
N GLU A 25 14.73 -3.13 2.47
CA GLU A 25 15.30 -3.71 3.69
C GLU A 25 15.92 -2.65 4.62
N THR A 26 16.59 -1.64 4.04
CA THR A 26 17.21 -0.56 4.81
C THR A 26 16.16 0.33 5.49
N LEU A 27 15.00 0.55 4.85
CA LEU A 27 13.92 1.32 5.46
C LEU A 27 13.21 0.46 6.51
N THR A 28 12.81 -0.75 6.15
CA THR A 28 11.99 -1.62 7.01
C THR A 28 12.72 -2.03 8.29
N SER A 29 14.04 -2.28 8.22
CA SER A 29 14.87 -2.57 9.40
C SER A 29 14.99 -1.41 10.40
N ARG A 30 14.65 -0.19 9.98
CA ARG A 30 14.72 1.02 10.82
C ARG A 30 13.35 1.44 11.36
N LEU A 31 12.27 0.76 10.98
CA LEU A 31 10.94 1.06 11.48
C LEU A 31 10.76 0.52 12.90
N PHE A 32 10.25 1.35 13.81
CA PHE A 32 9.85 0.94 15.16
C PHE A 32 8.48 0.24 15.19
N TYR A 33 7.93 -0.09 14.01
CA TYR A 33 6.60 -0.65 13.81
C TYR A 33 6.71 -2.10 13.30
N PRO A 34 5.81 -3.02 13.71
CA PRO A 34 5.72 -4.33 13.07
C PRO A 34 5.53 -4.16 11.56
N THR A 35 6.43 -4.73 10.77
CA THR A 35 6.46 -4.50 9.32
C THR A 35 6.29 -5.82 8.58
N PHE A 36 5.33 -5.86 7.65
CA PHE A 36 5.05 -7.01 6.79
C PHE A 36 5.33 -6.63 5.34
N GLU A 37 6.23 -7.35 4.69
CA GLU A 37 6.57 -7.13 3.29
C GLU A 37 5.84 -8.16 2.40
N ALA A 38 5.13 -7.67 1.38
CA ALA A 38 4.45 -8.50 0.41
C ALA A 38 5.47 -9.21 -0.48
N ARG A 39 5.38 -10.54 -0.55
CA ARG A 39 6.17 -11.35 -1.49
C ARG A 39 5.33 -11.67 -2.70
N LEU A 40 5.60 -10.98 -3.80
CA LEU A 40 4.85 -11.14 -5.04
C LEU A 40 5.33 -12.38 -5.81
N PRO A 41 4.43 -13.10 -6.51
CA PRO A 41 4.78 -14.24 -7.35
C PRO A 41 5.67 -13.81 -8.53
N PHE A 42 6.46 -14.76 -9.05
CA PHE A 42 7.30 -14.51 -10.21
C PHE A 42 6.44 -14.55 -11.49
N GLY A 43 6.06 -13.37 -11.97
CA GLY A 43 5.10 -13.20 -13.06
C GLY A 43 3.76 -12.70 -12.52
N ILE A 44 3.43 -11.45 -12.83
CA ILE A 44 2.15 -10.84 -12.51
C ILE A 44 1.47 -10.59 -13.84
N ASP A 45 0.47 -11.39 -14.16
CA ASP A 45 -0.31 -11.24 -15.40
C ASP A 45 -1.41 -10.18 -15.22
N ASP A 46 -2.00 -10.09 -14.01
CA ASP A 46 -3.04 -9.12 -13.66
C ASP A 46 -2.76 -8.49 -12.27
N VAL A 47 -2.67 -7.16 -12.24
CA VAL A 47 -2.44 -6.37 -11.01
C VAL A 47 -3.67 -6.43 -10.08
N ASP A 48 -4.88 -6.50 -10.63
CA ASP A 48 -6.11 -6.51 -9.83
C ASP A 48 -6.36 -7.86 -9.15
N GLU A 49 -5.94 -8.95 -9.77
CA GLU A 49 -5.95 -10.28 -9.17
C GLU A 49 -5.03 -10.34 -7.96
N VAL A 50 -3.77 -9.89 -8.11
CA VAL A 50 -2.81 -9.83 -7.00
C VAL A 50 -3.28 -8.89 -5.90
N ALA A 51 -3.90 -7.76 -6.25
CA ALA A 51 -4.49 -6.85 -5.27
C ALA A 51 -5.66 -7.49 -4.50
N ASN A 52 -6.47 -8.33 -5.14
CA ASN A 52 -7.53 -9.08 -4.46
C ASN A 52 -6.94 -10.08 -3.46
N GLU A 53 -5.95 -10.87 -3.86
CA GLU A 53 -5.31 -11.85 -2.98
C GLU A 53 -4.69 -11.16 -1.75
N LEU A 54 -3.95 -10.06 -1.97
CA LEU A 54 -3.40 -9.26 -0.88
C LEU A 54 -4.48 -8.69 0.03
N CYS A 55 -5.62 -8.25 -0.52
CA CYS A 55 -6.74 -7.75 0.27
C CYS A 55 -7.31 -8.84 1.20
N GLU A 56 -7.49 -10.06 0.70
CA GLU A 56 -7.97 -11.19 1.50
C GLU A 56 -6.99 -11.59 2.60
N GLU A 57 -5.68 -11.57 2.31
CA GLU A 57 -4.65 -11.78 3.33
C GLU A 57 -4.67 -10.68 4.41
N LEU A 58 -4.84 -9.41 4.00
CA LEU A 58 -4.90 -8.28 4.92
C LEU A 58 -6.17 -8.27 5.78
N LYS A 59 -7.29 -8.83 5.31
CA LYS A 59 -8.52 -8.97 6.10
C LYS A 59 -8.36 -9.88 7.32
N LYS A 60 -7.34 -10.74 7.34
CA LYS A 60 -7.01 -11.57 8.51
C LYS A 60 -6.53 -10.73 9.70
N PHE A 61 -6.07 -9.50 9.46
CA PHE A 61 -5.71 -8.56 10.52
C PHE A 61 -6.98 -7.87 11.04
N ASN A 62 -7.24 -8.00 12.34
CA ASN A 62 -8.36 -7.33 13.00
C ASN A 62 -8.05 -5.84 13.28
N ILE A 63 -7.75 -5.08 12.22
CA ILE A 63 -7.44 -3.65 12.27
C ILE A 63 -8.36 -2.87 11.34
N ASN A 64 -8.53 -1.58 11.65
CA ASN A 64 -9.41 -0.69 10.89
C ASN A 64 -8.64 0.28 9.98
N ILE A 65 -7.37 0.54 10.30
CA ILE A 65 -6.50 1.45 9.56
C ILE A 65 -5.30 0.64 9.07
N PHE A 66 -5.08 0.64 7.77
CA PHE A 66 -3.92 0.02 7.14
C PHE A 66 -2.94 1.10 6.69
N THR A 67 -1.68 0.98 7.09
CA THR A 67 -0.60 1.80 6.54
C THR A 67 0.14 0.99 5.48
N LEU A 68 0.06 1.44 4.24
CA LEU A 68 0.72 0.82 3.09
C LEU A 68 1.91 1.70 2.68
N ILE A 69 3.10 1.11 2.58
CA ILE A 69 4.28 1.76 2.01
C ILE A 69 4.59 1.07 0.69
N THR A 70 4.71 1.84 -0.39
CA THR A 70 5.00 1.31 -1.72
C THR A 70 6.14 2.05 -2.38
N ASN A 71 6.83 1.42 -3.32
CA ASN A 71 7.79 2.09 -4.20
C ASN A 71 7.61 1.63 -5.66
N ASP A 72 8.03 2.46 -6.61
CA ASP A 72 8.02 2.17 -8.05
C ASP A 72 6.71 1.48 -8.52
N TRP A 73 6.83 0.31 -9.15
CA TRP A 73 5.72 -0.51 -9.68
C TRP A 73 4.78 -1.02 -8.58
N GLY A 74 5.30 -1.21 -7.37
CA GLY A 74 4.50 -1.57 -6.19
C GLY A 74 3.44 -0.51 -5.84
N SER A 75 3.59 0.71 -6.36
CA SER A 75 2.60 1.77 -6.16
C SER A 75 1.29 1.54 -6.92
N ALA A 76 1.33 1.00 -8.14
CA ALA A 76 0.11 0.68 -8.89
C ALA A 76 -0.70 -0.39 -8.17
N LEU A 77 -0.01 -1.44 -7.70
CA LEU A 77 -0.59 -2.48 -6.87
C LEU A 77 -1.11 -1.93 -5.53
N GLY A 78 -0.36 -1.01 -4.90
CA GLY A 78 -0.77 -0.34 -3.67
C GLY A 78 -2.03 0.49 -3.80
N ILE A 79 -2.24 1.15 -4.94
CA ILE A 79 -3.45 1.93 -5.21
C ILE A 79 -4.65 1.02 -5.42
N SER A 80 -4.52 -0.04 -6.23
CA SER A 80 -5.60 -1.03 -6.41
C SER A 80 -5.95 -1.71 -5.08
N LEU A 81 -4.96 -2.09 -4.28
CA LEU A 81 -5.16 -2.65 -2.95
C LEU A 81 -5.83 -1.65 -2.00
N ALA A 82 -5.40 -0.39 -2.00
CA ALA A 82 -5.99 0.65 -1.17
C ALA A 82 -7.47 0.82 -1.49
N LYS A 83 -7.82 0.93 -2.77
CA LYS A 83 -9.21 1.01 -3.23
C LYS A 83 -10.03 -0.18 -2.71
N LYS A 84 -9.54 -1.41 -2.91
CA LYS A 84 -10.23 -2.61 -2.44
C LYS A 84 -10.44 -2.62 -0.93
N LEU A 85 -9.44 -2.22 -0.14
CA LEU A 85 -9.58 -2.12 1.32
C LEU A 85 -10.63 -1.06 1.72
N GLU A 86 -10.65 0.08 1.04
CA GLU A 86 -11.63 1.14 1.26
C GLU A 86 -13.06 0.73 0.88
N ASP A 87 -13.23 -0.01 -0.22
CA ASP A 87 -14.51 -0.59 -0.62
C ASP A 87 -15.03 -1.60 0.43
N ASN A 88 -14.13 -2.21 1.20
CA ASN A 88 -14.44 -3.07 2.35
C ASN A 88 -14.61 -2.29 3.68
N GLY A 89 -14.69 -0.96 3.63
CA GLY A 89 -14.93 -0.09 4.79
C GLY A 89 -13.70 0.14 5.68
N LYS A 90 -12.49 -0.16 5.19
CA LYS A 90 -11.23 0.11 5.90
C LYS A 90 -10.71 1.50 5.56
N LEU A 91 -9.90 2.07 6.45
CA LEU A 91 -9.15 3.29 6.17
C LEU A 91 -7.74 2.94 5.73
N VAL A 92 -7.25 3.60 4.68
CA VAL A 92 -5.91 3.34 4.14
C VAL A 92 -5.06 4.61 4.17
N CYS A 93 -3.88 4.50 4.77
CA CYS A 93 -2.81 5.47 4.66
C CYS A 93 -1.79 4.92 3.67
N LEU A 94 -1.83 5.41 2.43
CA LEU A 94 -0.90 5.01 1.37
C LEU A 94 0.28 5.99 1.31
N ILE A 95 1.49 5.47 1.49
CA ILE A 95 2.77 6.19 1.44
C ILE A 95 3.55 5.66 0.23
N MET A 96 3.73 6.51 -0.77
CA MET A 96 4.45 6.17 -1.99
C MET A 96 5.85 6.77 -1.95
N LEU A 97 6.87 5.91 -1.98
CA LEU A 97 8.29 6.28 -2.01
C LEU A 97 8.77 6.33 -3.46
N ASP A 98 9.37 7.46 -3.82
CA ASP A 98 9.98 7.72 -5.14
C ASP A 98 9.07 7.43 -6.35
N GLY A 99 7.78 7.70 -6.20
CA GLY A 99 6.85 7.69 -7.32
C GLY A 99 7.14 8.88 -8.24
N ALA A 100 8.01 8.70 -9.24
CA ALA A 100 8.19 9.70 -10.29
C ALA A 100 6.80 10.08 -10.82
N PRO A 101 6.36 11.35 -10.69
CA PRO A 101 4.98 11.74 -10.92
C PRO A 101 4.49 11.32 -12.30
N ASP A 102 5.34 11.36 -13.31
CA ASP A 102 4.96 11.04 -14.69
C ASP A 102 4.78 9.54 -14.92
N SER A 103 5.64 8.71 -14.32
CA SER A 103 5.51 7.25 -14.39
C SER A 103 4.30 6.79 -13.58
N VAL A 104 4.15 7.28 -12.35
CA VAL A 104 2.99 7.00 -11.52
C VAL A 104 1.72 7.51 -12.18
N GLN A 105 1.67 8.73 -12.71
CA GLN A 105 0.50 9.24 -13.43
C GLN A 105 0.17 8.40 -14.65
N SER A 106 1.17 8.00 -15.45
CA SER A 106 0.93 7.13 -16.62
C SER A 106 0.37 5.77 -16.22
N TRP A 107 0.91 5.16 -15.15
CA TRP A 107 0.44 3.88 -14.61
C TRP A 107 -0.94 4.00 -13.96
N VAL A 108 -1.16 5.03 -13.16
CA VAL A 108 -2.45 5.33 -12.53
C VAL A 108 -3.51 5.63 -13.57
N SER A 109 -3.17 6.36 -14.64
CA SER A 109 -4.08 6.61 -15.77
C SER A 109 -4.38 5.33 -16.55
N PHE A 110 -3.42 4.42 -16.67
CA PHE A 110 -3.59 3.11 -17.29
C PHE A 110 -4.45 2.16 -16.44
N VAL A 111 -4.24 2.14 -15.12
CA VAL A 111 -5.02 1.31 -14.17
C VAL A 111 -6.42 1.87 -13.96
N LEU A 112 -6.59 3.20 -13.97
CA LEU A 112 -7.88 3.87 -13.73
C LEU A 112 -8.60 4.26 -15.03
N GLN A 113 -8.34 3.57 -16.13
CA GLN A 113 -8.84 3.92 -17.47
C GLN A 113 -10.37 3.77 -17.66
N GLN A 114 -11.14 3.61 -16.58
CA GLN A 114 -12.59 3.82 -16.55
C GLN A 114 -12.96 4.46 -15.19
N GLU A 115 -13.28 5.76 -15.20
CA GLU A 115 -14.16 6.46 -14.22
C GLU A 115 -13.61 6.98 -12.87
N GLU A 116 -12.35 6.79 -12.45
CA GLU A 116 -11.93 7.10 -11.06
C GLU A 116 -10.85 8.17 -10.86
N ILE A 117 -10.93 9.27 -11.59
CA ILE A 117 -10.03 10.44 -11.45
C ILE A 117 -10.00 10.98 -10.00
N TYR A 118 -11.06 10.77 -9.22
CA TYR A 118 -11.12 11.21 -7.81
C TYR A 118 -10.11 10.49 -6.90
N LEU A 119 -9.77 9.22 -7.18
CA LEU A 119 -8.77 8.48 -6.40
C LEU A 119 -7.36 9.02 -6.64
N ILE A 120 -7.05 9.42 -7.87
CA ILE A 120 -5.78 10.08 -8.22
C ILE A 120 -5.59 11.32 -7.34
N ASN A 121 -6.59 12.19 -7.28
CA ASN A 121 -6.52 13.44 -6.52
C ASN A 121 -6.47 13.22 -5.00
N LYS A 122 -7.00 12.08 -4.52
CA LYS A 122 -6.96 11.72 -3.10
C LYS A 122 -5.55 11.33 -2.66
N TYR A 123 -4.83 10.58 -3.49
CA TYR A 123 -3.51 10.03 -3.14
C TYR A 123 -2.34 10.85 -3.70
N ILE A 124 -2.57 11.63 -4.76
CA ILE A 124 -1.58 12.46 -5.43
C ILE A 124 -2.07 13.91 -5.41
N LYS A 125 -1.41 14.76 -4.61
CA LYS A 125 -1.64 16.21 -4.66
C LYS A 125 -0.95 16.78 -5.90
N LEU A 126 -1.70 16.91 -7.00
CA LEU A 126 -1.23 17.62 -8.19
C LEU A 126 -1.14 19.12 -7.85
N ALA A 127 0.08 19.67 -7.86
CA ALA A 127 0.28 21.11 -7.83
C ALA A 127 -0.08 21.67 -9.21
N TYR A 128 -1.29 22.22 -9.35
CA TYR A 128 -1.63 23.01 -10.54
C TYR A 128 -0.71 24.24 -10.59
N LYS A 129 -0.05 24.42 -11.73
CA LYS A 129 0.77 25.60 -12.05
C LYS A 129 0.03 26.48 -13.04
#